data_AF-A0A5C7FP08-F1
#
_entry.id   AF-A0A5C7FP08-F1
#
_cell.length_a   1.000
_cell.length_b   1.000
_cell.length_c   1.000
_cell.angle_alpha   90.00
_cell.angle_beta   90.00
_cell.angle_gamma   90.00
#
_symmetry.space_group_name_H-M   'P 1'
#
loop_
_entity.id
_entity.type
_entity.pdbx_description
1 polymer ?
#
loop_
_entity_poly.entity_id
_entity_poly.type
_entity_poly.pdbx_seq_one_letter_code
_entity_poly.pdbx_strand_id
1 'polypeptide(L)'
;MGRSQWIAIAVASILLALTYWGCPVRPPEMEEGFKRGPLETTGLESLIRAARADLQPAQVATLASLESRLEKEELPDNRRPLLEQLAGEWYKAGHPSISGIYAKEIAEEANTEDAWSITATTFNICLKQEGIDDKTRQFCASQAEQAYQAAISLDPEDPNNRINLAVSYTDFPPRDNPMKGILLLRELEQQYPENPRVYTTLAQLAIKTNQWEKAAERLEKAVELAPDNPDAVCNLARVYETLNRTDEAATLGARCQELVK
;
A
#
# COMPACT_ATOMS: atom_id res chain seq x y z
N MET A 1 11.63 31.65 42.75
CA MET A 1 11.61 31.61 41.27
C MET A 1 11.33 33.00 40.75
N GLY A 2 12.12 33.48 39.79
CA GLY A 2 11.97 34.81 39.21
C GLY A 2 10.81 34.86 38.21
N ARG A 3 10.23 36.05 38.01
CA ARG A 3 9.12 36.28 37.04
C ARG A 3 9.43 35.75 35.64
N SER A 4 10.69 35.83 35.21
CA SER A 4 11.15 35.29 33.92
C SER A 4 11.07 33.77 33.80
N GLN A 5 11.27 33.04 34.92
CA GLN A 5 11.18 31.57 34.93
C GLN A 5 9.73 31.09 34.80
N TRP A 6 8.78 31.80 35.42
CA TRP A 6 7.36 31.51 35.27
C TRP A 6 6.83 31.77 33.86
N ILE A 7 7.32 32.81 33.19
CA ILE A 7 6.98 33.08 31.79
C ILE A 7 7.51 31.97 30.87
N ALA A 8 8.76 31.53 31.09
CA ALA A 8 9.34 30.45 30.29
C ALA A 8 8.58 29.11 30.47
N ILE A 9 8.20 28.78 31.71
CA ILE A 9 7.39 27.58 32.00
C ILE A 9 6.00 27.69 31.36
N ALA A 10 5.35 28.85 31.44
CA ALA A 10 4.04 29.05 30.84
C ALA A 10 4.08 28.91 29.30
N VAL A 11 5.09 29.47 28.65
CA VAL A 11 5.26 29.34 27.19
C VAL A 11 5.55 27.90 26.78
N ALA A 12 6.42 27.20 27.52
CA ALA A 12 6.71 25.80 27.27
C ALA A 12 5.48 24.90 27.44
N SER A 13 4.67 25.13 28.49
CA SER A 13 3.42 24.40 28.72
C SER A 13 2.37 24.69 27.64
N ILE A 14 2.30 25.91 27.13
CA ILE A 14 1.39 26.27 26.03
C ILE A 14 1.84 25.61 24.72
N LEU A 15 3.14 25.58 24.42
CA LEU A 15 3.67 24.87 23.24
C LEU A 15 3.47 23.36 23.34
N LEU A 16 3.62 22.78 24.53
CA LEU A 16 3.33 21.36 24.79
C LEU A 16 1.82 21.06 24.65
N ALA A 17 0.96 21.94 25.15
CA ALA A 17 -0.49 21.80 24.97
C ALA A 17 -0.91 21.97 23.50
N LEU A 18 -0.28 22.88 22.76
CA LEU A 18 -0.55 23.08 21.33
C LEU A 18 -0.06 21.92 20.46
N THR A 19 1.05 21.27 20.83
CA THR A 19 1.54 20.08 20.10
C THR A 19 0.78 18.81 20.51
N TYR A 20 0.33 18.72 21.77
CA TYR A 20 -0.42 17.56 22.27
C TYR A 20 -1.92 17.59 21.93
N TRP A 21 -2.54 18.78 21.86
CA TRP A 21 -3.97 18.95 21.55
C TRP A 21 -4.28 19.72 20.26
N GLY A 22 -3.32 20.48 19.71
CA GLY A 22 -3.56 21.40 18.58
C GLY A 22 -3.15 20.87 17.20
N CYS A 23 -2.41 19.77 17.14
CA CYS A 23 -2.19 19.03 15.89
C CYS A 23 -3.03 17.76 15.95
N PRO A 24 -4.18 17.70 15.24
CA PRO A 24 -4.89 16.44 15.13
C PRO A 24 -3.96 15.46 14.41
N VAL A 25 -3.62 14.36 15.10
CA VAL A 25 -2.76 13.26 14.59
C VAL A 25 -3.44 12.54 13.40
N ARG A 26 -4.67 12.94 13.07
CA ARG A 26 -5.48 12.48 11.95
C ARG A 26 -6.02 13.72 11.22
N PRO A 27 -5.83 13.86 9.90
CA PRO A 27 -6.54 14.88 9.14
C PRO A 27 -8.06 14.74 9.37
N PRO A 28 -8.83 15.83 9.38
CA PRO A 28 -10.27 15.82 9.69
C PRO A 28 -11.09 14.90 8.75
N GLU A 29 -10.57 14.63 7.55
CA GLU A 29 -11.09 13.64 6.60
C GLU A 29 -11.09 12.19 7.13
N MET A 30 -10.28 11.89 8.16
CA MET A 30 -10.22 10.60 8.85
C MET A 30 -10.93 10.60 10.23
N GLU A 31 -11.42 11.75 10.72
CA GLU A 31 -12.18 11.83 12.00
C GLU A 31 -13.65 11.44 11.85
N GLU A 32 -14.22 11.54 10.65
CA GLU A 32 -15.43 10.80 10.28
C GLU A 32 -15.06 9.31 10.24
N GLY A 33 -14.93 8.69 11.43
CA GLY A 33 -14.60 7.29 11.55
C GLY A 33 -15.41 6.47 10.57
N PHE A 34 -14.71 5.62 9.80
CA PHE A 34 -15.20 4.79 8.70
C PHE A 34 -16.33 3.85 9.14
N LYS A 35 -17.50 4.40 9.46
CA LYS A 35 -18.72 3.64 9.59
C LYS A 35 -19.14 3.29 8.17
N ARG A 36 -19.14 1.99 7.86
CA ARG A 36 -19.73 1.48 6.62
C ARG A 36 -21.07 2.15 6.39
N GLY A 37 -21.13 3.01 5.39
CA GLY A 37 -22.40 3.58 4.96
C GLY A 37 -23.30 2.45 4.45
N PRO A 38 -24.64 2.60 4.49
CA PRO A 38 -25.56 1.63 3.91
C PRO A 38 -25.27 1.28 2.44
N LEU A 39 -24.58 2.17 1.71
CA LEU A 39 -24.13 1.97 0.33
C LEU A 39 -22.93 1.03 0.21
N GLU A 40 -22.02 1.02 1.20
CA GLU A 40 -20.87 0.10 1.21
C GLU A 40 -21.29 -1.33 1.60
N THR A 41 -22.24 -1.45 2.55
CA THR A 41 -22.77 -2.77 2.96
C THR A 41 -23.55 -3.43 1.83
N THR A 42 -24.43 -2.68 1.17
CA THR A 42 -25.18 -3.17 0.00
C THR A 42 -24.26 -3.51 -1.19
N GLY A 43 -23.15 -2.78 -1.34
CA GLY A 43 -22.10 -3.07 -2.32
C GLY A 43 -21.38 -4.40 -2.04
N LEU A 44 -20.93 -4.62 -0.80
CA LEU A 44 -20.28 -5.87 -0.37
C LEU A 44 -21.19 -7.09 -0.57
N GLU A 45 -22.46 -7.00 -0.14
CA GLU A 45 -23.42 -8.09 -0.32
C GLU A 45 -23.63 -8.45 -1.80
N SER A 46 -23.68 -7.43 -2.66
CA SER A 46 -23.77 -7.63 -4.11
C SER A 46 -22.53 -8.32 -4.67
N LEU A 47 -21.33 -7.91 -4.24
CA LEU A 47 -20.06 -8.54 -4.66
C LEU A 47 -20.00 -10.01 -4.22
N ILE A 48 -20.34 -10.30 -2.96
CA ILE A 48 -20.38 -11.67 -2.43
C ILE A 48 -21.38 -12.53 -3.21
N ARG A 49 -22.59 -12.01 -3.48
CA ARG A 49 -23.61 -12.75 -4.22
C ARG A 49 -23.16 -13.09 -5.64
N ALA A 50 -22.54 -12.14 -6.34
CA ALA A 50 -22.01 -12.36 -7.68
C ALA A 50 -20.88 -13.40 -7.65
N ALA A 51 -19.92 -13.24 -6.74
CA ALA A 51 -18.78 -14.14 -6.60
C ALA A 51 -19.19 -15.60 -6.31
N ARG A 52 -20.21 -15.80 -5.47
CA ARG A 52 -20.74 -17.14 -5.15
C ARG A 52 -21.27 -17.91 -6.35
N ALA A 53 -21.69 -17.24 -7.42
CA ALA A 53 -22.20 -17.92 -8.62
C ALA A 53 -21.12 -18.78 -9.30
N ASP A 54 -19.84 -18.42 -9.13
CA ASP A 54 -18.70 -19.06 -9.80
C ASP A 54 -17.97 -20.08 -8.89
N LEU A 55 -18.40 -20.24 -7.64
CA LEU A 55 -17.72 -21.09 -6.65
C LEU A 55 -18.31 -22.50 -6.57
N GLN A 56 -17.48 -23.46 -6.13
CA GLN A 56 -17.95 -24.81 -5.84
C GLN A 56 -18.89 -24.81 -4.62
N PRO A 57 -19.92 -25.68 -4.59
CA PRO A 57 -20.87 -25.74 -3.47
C PRO A 57 -20.20 -25.90 -2.09
N ALA A 58 -19.10 -26.66 -2.03
CA ALA A 58 -18.33 -26.82 -0.79
C ALA A 58 -17.69 -25.51 -0.32
N GLN A 59 -17.14 -24.71 -1.24
CA GLN A 59 -16.57 -23.39 -0.92
C GLN A 59 -17.65 -22.43 -0.45
N VAL A 60 -18.80 -22.41 -1.13
CA VAL A 60 -19.96 -21.59 -0.73
C VAL A 60 -20.44 -21.97 0.67
N ALA A 61 -20.51 -23.25 0.99
CA ALA A 61 -20.90 -23.72 2.32
C ALA A 61 -19.90 -23.29 3.42
N THR A 62 -18.60 -23.40 3.13
CA THR A 62 -17.54 -22.93 4.05
C THR A 62 -17.67 -21.43 4.32
N LEU A 63 -17.77 -20.62 3.26
CA LEU A 63 -17.89 -19.16 3.38
C LEU A 63 -19.16 -18.76 4.14
N ALA A 64 -20.31 -19.35 3.81
CA ALA A 64 -21.56 -19.08 4.50
C ALA A 64 -21.51 -19.47 5.99
N SER A 65 -20.82 -20.56 6.33
CA SER A 65 -20.62 -20.96 7.72
C SER A 65 -19.77 -19.95 8.49
N LEU A 66 -18.67 -19.48 7.89
CA LEU A 66 -17.79 -18.48 8.48
C LEU A 66 -18.51 -17.14 8.68
N GLU A 67 -19.24 -16.66 7.67
CA GLU A 67 -20.03 -15.43 7.75
C GLU A 67 -21.11 -15.52 8.84
N SER A 68 -21.86 -16.62 8.92
CA SER A 68 -22.88 -16.79 9.96
C SER A 68 -22.30 -16.84 11.37
N ARG A 69 -21.08 -17.37 11.53
CA ARG A 69 -20.36 -17.34 12.80
C ARG A 69 -19.91 -15.93 13.15
N LEU A 70 -19.38 -15.20 12.17
CA LEU A 70 -18.93 -13.80 12.36
C LEU A 70 -20.10 -12.87 12.73
N GLU A 71 -21.27 -13.06 12.13
CA GLU A 71 -22.47 -12.27 12.41
C GLU A 71 -22.96 -12.44 13.87
N LYS A 72 -22.79 -13.65 14.43
CA LYS A 72 -23.20 -13.98 15.80
C LYS A 72 -22.13 -13.65 16.84
N GLU A 73 -20.92 -13.32 16.41
CA GLU A 73 -19.79 -13.08 17.30
C GLU A 73 -19.69 -11.60 17.68
N GLU A 74 -19.98 -11.31 18.95
CA GLU A 74 -19.96 -9.96 19.51
C GLU A 74 -18.61 -9.59 20.13
N LEU A 75 -17.76 -10.57 20.47
CA LEU A 75 -16.47 -10.32 21.13
C LEU A 75 -15.37 -10.06 20.08
N PRO A 76 -14.74 -8.86 20.07
CA PRO A 76 -13.69 -8.51 19.11
C PRO A 76 -12.59 -9.56 18.98
N ASP A 77 -12.11 -10.10 20.10
CA ASP A 77 -11.03 -11.10 20.14
C ASP A 77 -11.37 -12.39 19.36
N ASN A 78 -12.66 -12.76 19.30
CA ASN A 78 -13.13 -13.96 18.60
C ASN A 78 -13.52 -13.67 17.14
N ARG A 79 -13.76 -12.40 16.79
CA ARG A 79 -14.08 -11.99 15.40
C ARG A 79 -12.85 -12.06 14.51
N ARG A 80 -11.70 -11.64 15.03
CA ARG A 80 -10.42 -11.57 14.29
C ARG A 80 -10.08 -12.87 13.55
N PRO A 81 -10.07 -14.07 14.18
CA PRO A 81 -9.77 -15.31 13.46
C PRO A 81 -10.79 -15.68 12.38
N LEU A 82 -12.05 -15.25 12.51
CA LEU A 82 -13.09 -15.49 11.50
C LEU A 82 -12.89 -14.57 10.30
N LEU A 83 -12.56 -13.31 10.54
CA LEU A 83 -12.22 -12.34 9.50
C LEU A 83 -10.99 -12.79 8.69
N GLU A 84 -9.95 -13.27 9.38
CA GLU A 84 -8.72 -13.77 8.74
C GLU A 84 -9.01 -14.99 7.85
N GLN A 85 -9.85 -15.92 8.32
CA GLN A 85 -10.31 -17.05 7.52
C GLN A 85 -11.12 -16.59 6.29
N LEU A 86 -12.05 -15.65 6.47
CA LEU A 86 -12.85 -15.13 5.36
C LEU A 86 -11.99 -14.41 4.32
N ALA A 87 -11.08 -13.53 4.74
CA ALA A 87 -10.14 -12.88 3.86
C ALA A 87 -9.32 -13.91 3.07
N GLY A 88 -8.76 -14.91 3.77
CA GLY A 88 -7.98 -15.97 3.14
C GLY A 88 -8.76 -16.82 2.15
N GLU A 89 -9.99 -17.21 2.47
CA GLU A 89 -10.84 -18.00 1.56
C GLU A 89 -11.27 -17.20 0.32
N TRP A 90 -11.64 -15.93 0.49
CA TRP A 90 -11.97 -15.07 -0.65
C TRP A 90 -10.76 -14.75 -1.53
N TYR A 91 -9.58 -14.58 -0.93
CA TYR A 91 -8.32 -14.42 -1.68
C TYR A 91 -8.00 -15.65 -2.52
N LYS A 92 -8.04 -16.85 -1.92
CA LYS A 92 -7.82 -18.14 -2.63
C LYS A 92 -8.86 -18.37 -3.73
N ALA A 93 -10.07 -17.90 -3.53
CA ALA A 93 -11.15 -17.96 -4.51
C ALA A 93 -10.99 -16.95 -5.66
N GLY A 94 -9.95 -16.11 -5.66
CA GLY A 94 -9.71 -15.14 -6.72
C GLY A 94 -10.53 -13.85 -6.60
N HIS A 95 -11.04 -13.54 -5.40
CA HIS A 95 -11.83 -12.34 -5.13
C HIS A 95 -11.11 -11.40 -4.13
N PRO A 96 -9.99 -10.76 -4.54
CA PRO A 96 -9.22 -9.84 -3.69
C PRO A 96 -10.00 -8.58 -3.30
N SER A 97 -11.01 -8.16 -4.08
CA SER A 97 -11.90 -7.05 -3.68
C SER A 97 -12.69 -7.39 -2.41
N ILE A 98 -13.21 -8.61 -2.30
CA ILE A 98 -13.95 -9.10 -1.12
C ILE A 98 -12.97 -9.41 0.02
N SER A 99 -11.84 -10.06 -0.29
CA SER A 99 -10.76 -10.29 0.68
C SER A 99 -10.29 -8.98 1.32
N GLY A 100 -10.12 -7.92 0.53
CA GLY A 100 -9.70 -6.60 0.99
C GLY A 100 -10.70 -5.97 1.96
N ILE A 101 -12.01 -6.23 1.77
CA ILE A 101 -13.05 -5.72 2.66
C ILE A 101 -12.96 -6.37 4.05
N TYR A 102 -12.71 -7.68 4.14
CA TYR A 102 -12.43 -8.33 5.42
C TYR A 102 -11.09 -7.91 6.01
N ALA A 103 -10.05 -7.77 5.18
CA ALA A 103 -8.76 -7.24 5.61
C ALA A 103 -8.86 -5.82 6.17
N LYS A 104 -9.79 -5.01 5.65
CA LYS A 104 -10.09 -3.67 6.19
C LYS A 104 -10.73 -3.75 7.57
N GLU A 105 -11.71 -4.63 7.80
CA GLU A 105 -12.29 -4.81 9.16
C GLU A 105 -11.22 -5.19 10.18
N ILE A 106 -10.33 -6.10 9.79
CA ILE A 106 -9.16 -6.51 10.58
C ILE A 106 -8.28 -5.31 10.92
N ALA A 107 -8.02 -4.42 9.95
CA ALA A 107 -7.20 -3.23 10.15
C ALA A 107 -7.90 -2.15 10.98
N GLU A 108 -9.22 -1.99 10.86
CA GLU A 108 -10.03 -1.10 11.68
C GLU A 108 -10.05 -1.55 13.15
N GLU A 109 -10.14 -2.87 13.40
CA GLU A 109 -10.14 -3.43 14.76
C GLU A 109 -8.74 -3.36 15.41
N ALA A 110 -7.67 -3.70 14.68
CA ALA A 110 -6.32 -3.69 15.25
C ALA A 110 -5.65 -2.31 15.25
N ASN A 111 -5.98 -1.46 14.27
CA ASN A 111 -5.38 -0.15 14.07
C ASN A 111 -3.83 -0.17 14.09
N THR A 112 -3.25 -1.12 13.36
CA THR A 112 -1.79 -1.24 13.17
C THR A 112 -1.40 -0.91 11.73
N GLU A 113 -0.19 -0.35 11.55
CA GLU A 113 0.36 -0.04 10.23
C GLU A 113 0.36 -1.28 9.32
N ASP A 114 0.89 -2.41 9.81
CA ASP A 114 0.93 -3.68 9.08
C ASP A 114 -0.44 -4.11 8.54
N ALA A 115 -1.49 -4.01 9.36
CA ALA A 115 -2.82 -4.44 8.96
C ALA A 115 -3.36 -3.55 7.84
N TRP A 116 -3.17 -2.24 7.94
CA TRP A 116 -3.54 -1.29 6.89
C TRP A 116 -2.70 -1.46 5.62
N SER A 117 -1.41 -1.79 5.73
CA SER A 117 -0.54 -2.10 4.60
C SER A 117 -1.01 -3.36 3.86
N ILE A 118 -1.41 -4.41 4.60
CA ILE A 118 -2.02 -5.62 4.03
C ILE A 118 -3.34 -5.30 3.33
N THR A 119 -4.21 -4.48 3.95
CA THR A 119 -5.46 -4.04 3.30
C THR A 119 -5.16 -3.34 1.98
N ALA A 120 -4.24 -2.38 1.97
CA ALA A 120 -3.90 -1.58 0.81
C ALA A 120 -3.34 -2.43 -0.34
N THR A 121 -2.40 -3.33 -0.02
CA THR A 121 -1.81 -4.25 -1.00
C THR A 121 -2.84 -5.24 -1.54
N THR A 122 -3.79 -5.70 -0.73
CA THR A 122 -4.90 -6.56 -1.16
C THR A 122 -5.79 -5.86 -2.19
N PHE A 123 -6.15 -4.59 -1.97
CA PHE A 123 -6.92 -3.81 -2.95
C PHE A 123 -6.09 -3.47 -4.21
N ASN A 124 -4.77 -3.30 -4.09
CA ASN A 124 -3.89 -3.21 -5.26
C ASN A 124 -3.87 -4.50 -6.09
N ILE A 125 -4.00 -5.68 -5.47
CA ILE A 125 -4.15 -6.94 -6.20
C ILE A 125 -5.47 -6.94 -6.97
N CYS A 126 -6.56 -6.44 -6.39
CA CYS A 126 -7.81 -6.22 -7.11
C CYS A 126 -7.60 -5.36 -8.37
N LEU A 127 -6.87 -4.23 -8.29
CA LEU A 127 -6.62 -3.36 -9.45
C LEU A 127 -5.89 -4.05 -10.61
N LYS A 128 -5.03 -5.02 -10.28
CA LYS A 128 -4.27 -5.83 -11.25
C LYS A 128 -5.11 -6.90 -11.95
N GLN A 129 -6.30 -7.21 -11.45
CA GLN A 129 -7.14 -8.23 -12.06
C GLN A 129 -7.64 -7.79 -13.45
N GLU A 130 -7.50 -8.71 -14.40
CA GLU A 130 -8.07 -8.55 -15.74
C GLU A 130 -9.59 -8.69 -15.70
N GLY A 131 -10.29 -7.99 -16.58
CA GLY A 131 -11.74 -8.16 -16.75
C GLY A 131 -12.63 -7.55 -15.64
N ILE A 132 -12.08 -6.94 -14.59
CA ILE A 132 -12.89 -6.20 -13.60
C ILE A 132 -13.54 -4.97 -14.22
N ASP A 133 -14.78 -4.68 -13.83
CA ASP A 133 -15.52 -3.51 -14.30
C ASP A 133 -14.99 -2.20 -13.71
N ASP A 134 -15.34 -1.07 -14.33
CA ASP A 134 -14.84 0.25 -13.94
C ASP A 134 -15.26 0.67 -12.52
N LYS A 135 -16.44 0.24 -12.06
CA LYS A 135 -16.90 0.58 -10.70
C LYS A 135 -16.08 -0.19 -9.66
N THR A 136 -15.86 -1.49 -9.88
CA THR A 136 -15.00 -2.30 -9.01
C THR A 136 -13.57 -1.78 -9.02
N ARG A 137 -13.06 -1.35 -10.18
CA ARG A 137 -11.73 -0.73 -10.29
C ARG A 137 -11.64 0.57 -9.48
N GLN A 138 -12.61 1.47 -9.61
CA GLN A 138 -12.67 2.72 -8.84
C GLN A 138 -12.78 2.44 -7.33
N PHE A 139 -13.61 1.47 -6.94
CA PHE A 139 -13.74 1.03 -5.56
C PHE A 139 -12.41 0.54 -5.01
N CYS A 140 -11.74 -0.39 -5.68
CA CYS A 140 -10.45 -0.91 -5.24
C CYS A 140 -9.36 0.18 -5.20
N ALA A 141 -9.35 1.12 -6.15
CA ALA A 141 -8.41 2.25 -6.14
C ALA A 141 -8.61 3.13 -4.91
N SER A 142 -9.87 3.48 -4.62
CA SER A 142 -10.21 4.29 -3.46
C SER A 142 -9.85 3.61 -2.15
N GLN A 143 -10.18 2.32 -2.01
CA GLN A 143 -9.86 1.57 -0.79
C GLN A 143 -8.35 1.36 -0.61
N ALA A 144 -7.60 1.13 -1.69
CA ALA A 144 -6.14 1.04 -1.62
C ALA A 144 -5.51 2.37 -1.15
N GLU A 145 -5.93 3.50 -1.74
CA GLU A 145 -5.44 4.82 -1.34
C GLU A 145 -5.72 5.11 0.14
N GLN A 146 -6.96 4.89 0.59
CA GLN A 146 -7.35 5.11 1.99
C GLN A 146 -6.53 4.24 2.95
N ALA A 147 -6.36 2.96 2.64
CA ALA A 147 -5.61 2.04 3.48
C ALA A 147 -4.11 2.40 3.53
N TYR A 148 -3.50 2.83 2.41
CA TYR A 148 -2.13 3.36 2.43
C TYR A 148 -2.04 4.62 3.29
N GLN A 149 -2.97 5.56 3.16
CA GLN A 149 -2.99 6.78 3.97
C GLN A 149 -3.12 6.46 5.47
N ALA A 150 -3.95 5.48 5.83
CA ALA A 150 -4.06 5.00 7.20
C ALA A 150 -2.72 4.42 7.70
N ALA A 151 -2.07 3.55 6.91
CA ALA A 151 -0.77 2.98 7.25
C ALA A 151 0.31 4.08 7.43
N ILE A 152 0.37 5.05 6.50
CA ILE A 152 1.29 6.20 6.55
C ILE A 152 1.01 7.07 7.78
N SER A 153 -0.24 7.22 8.20
CA SER A 153 -0.57 8.01 9.40
C SER A 153 -0.10 7.36 10.71
N LEU A 154 0.04 6.03 10.72
CA LEU A 154 0.49 5.26 11.88
C LEU A 154 2.01 5.16 11.96
N ASP A 155 2.69 5.12 10.80
CA ASP A 155 4.14 5.25 10.70
C ASP A 155 4.54 6.21 9.57
N PRO A 156 4.61 7.53 9.85
CA PRO A 156 4.93 8.53 8.83
C PRO A 156 6.40 8.56 8.43
N GLU A 157 7.28 7.98 9.25
CA GLU A 157 8.73 8.00 9.02
C GLU A 157 9.16 6.85 8.10
N ASP A 158 8.43 5.72 8.09
CA ASP A 158 8.68 4.63 7.14
C ASP A 158 8.24 5.03 5.70
N PRO A 159 9.19 5.19 4.75
CA PRO A 159 8.85 5.50 3.36
C PRO A 159 8.13 4.36 2.64
N ASN A 160 8.10 3.14 3.16
CA ASN A 160 7.63 1.95 2.42
C ASN A 160 6.18 2.06 1.95
N ASN A 161 5.27 2.54 2.80
CA ASN A 161 3.86 2.71 2.42
C ASN A 161 3.68 3.86 1.44
N ARG A 162 4.48 4.93 1.57
CA ARG A 162 4.48 6.04 0.60
C ARG A 162 5.00 5.60 -0.76
N ILE A 163 6.04 4.77 -0.79
CA ILE A 163 6.56 4.15 -2.01
C ILE A 163 5.48 3.25 -2.64
N ASN A 164 4.84 2.38 -1.85
CA ASN A 164 3.78 1.49 -2.33
C ASN A 164 2.57 2.26 -2.88
N LEU A 165 2.16 3.35 -2.23
CA LEU A 165 1.12 4.25 -2.71
C LEU A 165 1.53 4.91 -4.04
N ALA A 166 2.78 5.37 -4.14
CA ALA A 166 3.29 5.95 -5.37
C ALA A 166 3.30 4.94 -6.52
N VAL A 167 3.70 3.70 -6.26
CA VAL A 167 3.61 2.59 -7.22
C VAL A 167 2.16 2.35 -7.66
N SER A 168 1.21 2.34 -6.71
CA SER A 168 -0.22 2.21 -7.01
C SER A 168 -0.68 3.30 -8.00
N TYR A 169 -0.32 4.57 -7.75
CA TYR A 169 -0.64 5.67 -8.66
C TYR A 169 0.09 5.61 -10.00
N THR A 170 1.28 5.02 -10.08
CA THR A 170 1.96 4.86 -11.38
C THR A 170 1.36 3.71 -12.20
N ASP A 171 0.91 2.65 -11.54
CA ASP A 171 0.32 1.48 -12.20
C ASP A 171 -1.15 1.75 -12.58
N PHE A 172 -1.86 2.50 -11.74
CA PHE A 172 -3.27 2.82 -11.87
C PHE A 172 -3.48 4.34 -11.68
N PRO A 173 -3.03 5.17 -12.64
CA PRO A 173 -3.09 6.61 -12.51
C PRO A 173 -4.52 7.13 -12.32
N PRO A 174 -4.75 8.00 -11.31
CA PRO A 174 -6.01 8.71 -11.16
C PRO A 174 -6.33 9.50 -12.44
N ARG A 175 -7.59 9.45 -12.90
CA ARG A 175 -8.01 10.08 -14.16
C ARG A 175 -7.85 11.61 -14.14
N ASP A 176 -8.05 12.21 -12.99
CA ASP A 176 -7.96 13.64 -12.72
C ASP A 176 -6.52 14.09 -12.43
N ASN A 177 -5.66 13.18 -11.94
CA ASN A 177 -4.27 13.49 -11.61
C ASN A 177 -3.31 12.34 -11.99
N PRO A 178 -3.06 12.11 -13.29
CA PRO A 178 -2.22 11.00 -13.74
C PRO A 178 -0.74 11.15 -13.34
N MET A 179 -0.32 12.36 -12.94
CA MET A 179 1.05 12.64 -12.51
C MET A 179 1.27 12.40 -11.00
N LYS A 180 0.21 12.09 -10.23
CA LYS A 180 0.27 11.93 -8.76
C LYS A 180 1.38 10.97 -8.31
N GLY A 181 1.52 9.82 -8.99
CA GLY A 181 2.51 8.80 -8.65
C GLY A 181 3.96 9.25 -8.81
N ILE A 182 4.30 9.84 -9.97
CA ILE A 182 5.67 10.33 -10.20
C ILE A 182 6.01 11.52 -9.30
N LEU A 183 5.06 12.43 -9.06
CA LEU A 183 5.28 13.57 -8.16
C LEU A 183 5.59 13.08 -6.74
N LEU A 184 4.86 12.09 -6.25
CA LEU A 184 5.12 11.47 -4.95
C LEU A 184 6.49 10.76 -4.90
N LEU A 185 6.89 10.04 -5.95
CA LEU A 185 8.23 9.44 -6.01
C LEU A 185 9.36 10.48 -6.01
N ARG A 186 9.16 11.62 -6.67
CA ARG A 186 10.13 12.73 -6.68
C ARG A 186 10.25 13.41 -5.32
N GLU A 187 9.15 13.51 -4.58
CA GLU A 187 9.17 13.97 -3.20
C GLU A 187 9.94 13.00 -2.30
N LEU A 188 9.67 11.69 -2.44
CA LEU A 188 10.39 10.63 -1.71
C LEU A 188 11.89 10.62 -2.02
N GLU A 189 12.29 10.90 -3.26
CA GLU A 189 13.70 11.03 -3.64
C GLU A 189 14.39 12.17 -2.88
N GLN A 190 13.69 13.30 -2.65
CA GLN A 190 14.25 14.43 -1.91
C GLN A 190 14.32 14.16 -0.40
N GLN A 191 13.33 13.47 0.15
CA GLN A 191 13.24 13.19 1.58
C GLN A 191 14.11 12.00 2.00
N TYR A 192 14.25 11.00 1.13
CA TYR A 192 15.01 9.77 1.40
C TYR A 192 16.06 9.53 0.30
N PRO A 193 17.06 10.42 0.14
CA PRO A 193 18.06 10.33 -0.91
C PRO A 193 19.02 9.14 -0.78
N GLU A 194 19.00 8.45 0.36
CA GLU A 194 19.79 7.24 0.60
C GLU A 194 18.96 5.95 0.55
N ASN A 195 17.67 6.04 0.22
CA ASN A 195 16.82 4.86 0.12
C ASN A 195 16.89 4.26 -1.31
N PRO A 196 17.53 3.09 -1.50
CA PRO A 196 17.69 2.47 -2.82
C PRO A 196 16.35 2.12 -3.48
N ARG A 197 15.31 1.83 -2.69
CA ARG A 197 13.98 1.44 -3.17
C ARG A 197 13.27 2.58 -3.90
N VAL A 198 13.52 3.83 -3.51
CA VAL A 198 13.00 5.00 -4.22
C VAL A 198 13.55 5.05 -5.64
N TYR A 199 14.86 4.83 -5.78
CA TYR A 199 15.55 4.83 -7.07
C TYR A 199 15.16 3.65 -7.95
N THR A 200 15.04 2.42 -7.40
CA THR A 200 14.55 1.28 -8.17
C THR A 200 13.11 1.51 -8.65
N THR A 201 12.26 2.11 -7.84
CA THR A 201 10.87 2.42 -8.22
C THR A 201 10.80 3.49 -9.31
N LEU A 202 11.58 4.57 -9.20
CA LEU A 202 11.69 5.59 -10.24
C LEU A 202 12.22 5.01 -11.56
N ALA A 203 13.18 4.09 -11.48
CA ALA A 203 13.69 3.39 -12.64
C ALA A 203 12.65 2.48 -13.30
N GLN A 204 11.83 1.76 -12.51
CA GLN A 204 10.73 0.95 -13.05
C GLN A 204 9.74 1.79 -13.84
N LEU A 205 9.40 2.99 -13.36
CA LEU A 205 8.57 3.92 -14.10
C LEU A 205 9.26 4.42 -15.38
N ALA A 206 10.56 4.72 -15.33
CA ALA A 206 11.34 5.10 -16.50
C ALA A 206 11.37 3.97 -17.54
N ILE A 207 11.53 2.71 -17.12
CA ILE A 207 11.45 1.50 -17.98
C ILE A 207 10.07 1.42 -18.64
N LYS A 208 8.98 1.54 -17.87
CA LYS A 208 7.60 1.50 -18.41
C LYS A 208 7.32 2.58 -19.45
N THR A 209 8.07 3.68 -19.41
CA THR A 209 7.95 4.82 -20.33
C THR A 209 9.08 4.89 -21.35
N ASN A 210 9.86 3.81 -21.51
CA ASN A 210 10.99 3.68 -22.46
C ASN A 210 12.10 4.73 -22.28
N GLN A 211 12.25 5.31 -21.09
CA GLN A 211 13.32 6.25 -20.75
C GLN A 211 14.54 5.48 -20.22
N TRP A 212 15.16 4.68 -21.09
CA TRP A 212 16.17 3.69 -20.72
C TRP A 212 17.42 4.31 -20.07
N GLU A 213 17.91 5.43 -20.58
CA GLU A 213 19.06 6.14 -20.01
C GLU A 213 18.78 6.66 -18.60
N LYS A 214 17.58 7.19 -18.36
CA LYS A 214 17.17 7.61 -17.01
C LYS A 214 16.99 6.41 -16.09
N ALA A 215 16.46 5.31 -16.60
CA ALA A 215 16.36 4.08 -15.83
C ALA A 215 17.75 3.60 -15.38
N ALA A 216 18.73 3.65 -16.28
CA ALA A 216 20.13 3.32 -15.96
C ALA A 216 20.68 4.23 -14.86
N GLU A 217 20.60 5.56 -15.01
CA GLU A 217 21.08 6.52 -14.00
C GLU A 217 20.49 6.24 -12.60
N ARG A 218 19.18 5.98 -12.53
CA ARG A 218 18.50 5.68 -11.27
C ARG A 218 18.92 4.34 -10.68
N LEU A 219 19.07 3.31 -11.51
CA LEU A 219 19.51 1.99 -11.05
C LEU A 219 20.99 1.97 -10.67
N GLU A 220 21.85 2.71 -11.36
CA GLU A 220 23.24 2.94 -10.98
C GLU A 220 23.30 3.51 -9.55
N LYS A 221 22.48 4.53 -9.25
CA LYS A 221 22.37 5.07 -7.88
C LYS A 221 21.84 4.05 -6.87
N ALA A 222 20.84 3.26 -7.25
CA ALA A 222 20.30 2.21 -6.37
C ALA A 222 21.35 1.13 -6.04
N VAL A 223 22.17 0.73 -7.02
CA VAL A 223 23.27 -0.23 -6.85
C VAL A 223 24.41 0.36 -6.04
N GLU A 224 24.70 1.66 -6.16
CA GLU A 224 25.66 2.35 -5.29
C GLU A 224 25.23 2.29 -3.82
N LEU A 225 23.95 2.59 -3.55
CA LEU A 225 23.38 2.61 -2.20
C LEU A 225 23.21 1.22 -1.60
N ALA A 226 22.81 0.23 -2.41
CA ALA A 226 22.62 -1.15 -1.99
C ALA A 226 23.21 -2.11 -3.04
N PRO A 227 24.53 -2.36 -2.98
CA PRO A 227 25.22 -3.19 -3.97
C PRO A 227 24.66 -4.61 -4.05
N ASP A 228 24.19 -5.17 -2.94
CA ASP A 228 23.71 -6.55 -2.86
C ASP A 228 22.19 -6.67 -3.00
N ASN A 229 21.52 -5.60 -3.44
CA ASN A 229 20.09 -5.64 -3.74
C ASN A 229 19.86 -6.28 -5.12
N PRO A 230 19.27 -7.50 -5.20
CA PRO A 230 19.04 -8.17 -6.47
C PRO A 230 18.10 -7.36 -7.38
N ASP A 231 17.09 -6.68 -6.84
CA ASP A 231 16.18 -5.88 -7.65
C ASP A 231 16.91 -4.74 -8.36
N ALA A 232 17.86 -4.08 -7.70
CA ALA A 232 18.64 -3.01 -8.32
C ALA A 232 19.61 -3.57 -9.37
N VAL A 233 20.39 -4.59 -9.00
CA VAL A 233 21.44 -5.18 -9.86
C VAL A 233 20.85 -5.86 -11.10
N CYS A 234 19.83 -6.70 -10.92
CA CYS A 234 19.20 -7.43 -12.02
C CYS A 234 18.46 -6.48 -12.98
N ASN A 235 17.77 -5.45 -12.45
CA ASN A 235 17.14 -4.47 -13.32
C ASN A 235 18.16 -3.63 -14.08
N LEU A 236 19.30 -3.25 -13.47
CA LEU A 236 20.35 -2.51 -14.14
C LEU A 236 20.96 -3.30 -15.29
N ALA A 237 21.25 -4.59 -15.06
CA ALA A 237 21.76 -5.49 -16.09
C ALA A 237 20.82 -5.51 -17.32
N ARG A 238 19.51 -5.71 -17.11
CA ARG A 238 18.50 -5.70 -18.17
C ARG A 238 18.42 -4.36 -18.90
N VAL A 239 18.54 -3.25 -18.18
CA VAL A 239 18.54 -1.92 -18.81
C VAL A 239 19.79 -1.71 -19.66
N TYR A 240 20.96 -2.14 -19.19
CA TYR A 240 22.19 -2.09 -19.98
C TYR A 240 22.15 -2.97 -21.23
N GLU A 241 21.54 -4.15 -21.17
CA GLU A 241 21.29 -4.97 -22.36
C GLU A 241 20.44 -4.20 -23.38
N THR A 242 19.37 -3.56 -22.92
CA THR A 242 18.48 -2.75 -23.77
C THR A 242 19.21 -1.57 -24.41
N LEU A 243 20.19 -0.98 -23.70
CA LEU A 243 21.03 0.10 -24.16
C LEU A 243 22.25 -0.36 -24.99
N ASN A 244 22.41 -1.65 -25.26
CA ASN A 244 23.59 -2.25 -25.91
C ASN A 244 24.94 -1.99 -25.18
N ARG A 245 24.89 -1.79 -23.85
CA ARG A 245 26.07 -1.70 -22.97
C ARG A 245 26.51 -3.11 -22.55
N THR A 246 26.92 -3.93 -23.52
CA THR A 246 27.06 -5.39 -23.39
C THR A 246 28.05 -5.84 -22.31
N ASP A 247 29.19 -5.16 -22.16
CA ASP A 247 30.21 -5.54 -21.17
C ASP A 247 29.72 -5.32 -19.73
N GLU A 248 29.03 -4.20 -19.51
CA GLU A 248 28.49 -3.83 -18.20
C GLU A 248 27.28 -4.71 -17.84
N ALA A 249 26.43 -5.00 -18.84
CA ALA A 249 25.32 -5.94 -18.73
C ALA A 249 25.81 -7.34 -18.33
N ALA A 250 26.84 -7.87 -18.99
CA ALA A 250 27.38 -9.19 -18.68
C ALA A 250 27.93 -9.27 -17.24
N THR A 251 28.64 -8.22 -16.81
CA THR A 251 29.19 -8.12 -15.46
C THR A 251 28.09 -8.10 -14.39
N LEU A 252 27.09 -7.23 -14.55
CA LEU A 252 25.97 -7.14 -13.61
C LEU A 252 25.03 -8.34 -13.70
N GLY A 253 24.89 -8.95 -14.87
CA GLY A 253 24.10 -10.16 -15.07
C GLY A 253 24.69 -11.35 -14.30
N ALA A 254 26.01 -11.53 -14.33
CA ALA A 254 26.70 -12.53 -13.52
C ALA A 254 26.46 -12.30 -12.02
N ARG A 255 26.59 -11.05 -11.56
CA ARG A 255 26.31 -10.68 -10.16
C ARG A 255 24.85 -10.91 -9.76
N CYS A 256 23.90 -10.54 -10.61
CA CYS A 256 22.48 -10.81 -10.40
C CYS A 256 22.22 -12.31 -10.15
N GLN A 257 22.85 -13.19 -10.94
CA GLN A 257 22.73 -14.64 -10.75
C GLN A 257 23.33 -15.13 -9.42
N GLU A 258 24.36 -14.48 -8.90
CA GLU A 258 24.92 -14.79 -7.59
C GLU A 258 24.01 -14.36 -6.44
N LEU A 259 23.37 -13.19 -6.56
CA LEU A 259 22.48 -12.63 -5.54
C LEU A 259 21.12 -13.33 -5.43
N VAL A 260 20.66 -14.02 -6.49
CA VAL A 260 19.33 -14.67 -6.55
C VAL A 260 19.41 -16.19 -6.30
N LYS A 261 20.60 -16.75 -6.07
CA LYS A 261 20.81 -18.16 -5.69
C LYS A 261 20.58 -18.39 -4.20
#